data_AF-A0A3N7AYA5-F1
#
_entry.id   AF-A0A3N7AYA5-F1
#
_cell.length_a   1.000
_cell.length_b   1.000
_cell.length_c   1.000
_cell.angle_alpha   90.00
_cell.angle_beta   90.00
_cell.angle_gamma   90.00
#
_symmetry.space_group_name_H-M   'P 1'
#
loop_
_entity.id
_entity.type
_entity.pdbx_description
1 polymer ?
#
loop_
_entity_poly.entity_id
_entity_poly.type
_entity_poly.pdbx_seq_one_letter_code
_entity_poly.pdbx_strand_id
1 'polypeptide(L)'
;MFALWSDEAREGILQGKGAWREGAMLYLALSPRFHRSGYLRDRLCHLLKQCELSRNEREELRAILLQTLVRRPSTGRFRHDCQLAARWADDAFTARVRELAMRKDGWTRGRAQRMLDVIEQNEKLWSNES
;
A
#
# COMPACT_ATOMS: atom_id res chain seq x y z
N MET A 1 -0.46 10.23 -16.68
CA MET A 1 0.27 8.98 -16.39
C MET A 1 1.79 9.16 -16.47
N PHE A 2 2.33 9.77 -17.53
CA PHE A 2 3.75 10.18 -17.58
C PHE A 2 4.13 11.19 -16.49
N ALA A 3 3.20 12.07 -16.09
CA ALA A 3 3.42 13.06 -15.04
C ALA A 3 3.85 12.47 -13.70
N LEU A 4 3.32 11.30 -13.30
CA LEU A 4 3.70 10.67 -12.02
C LEU A 4 5.16 10.20 -12.00
N TRP A 5 5.85 10.14 -13.14
CA TRP A 5 7.28 9.82 -13.20
C TRP A 5 8.20 11.02 -12.95
N SER A 6 7.69 12.25 -12.97
CA SER A 6 8.52 13.45 -12.84
C SER A 6 9.11 13.62 -11.44
N ASP A 7 10.14 14.46 -11.36
CA ASP A 7 10.72 14.90 -10.08
C ASP A 7 9.75 15.82 -9.32
N GLU A 8 8.98 16.63 -10.04
CA GLU A 8 7.89 17.43 -9.46
C GLU A 8 6.85 16.55 -8.77
N ALA A 9 6.43 15.46 -9.41
CA ALA A 9 5.49 14.52 -8.80
C ALA A 9 6.12 13.81 -7.59
N ARG A 10 7.40 13.43 -7.68
CA ARG A 10 8.12 12.85 -6.55
C ARG A 10 8.14 13.81 -5.35
N GLU A 11 8.54 15.05 -5.56
CA GLU A 11 8.59 16.07 -4.51
C GLU A 11 7.20 16.38 -3.96
N GLY A 12 6.21 16.53 -4.85
CA GLY A 12 4.82 16.77 -4.49
C GLY A 12 4.21 15.66 -3.64
N ILE A 13 4.47 14.38 -3.97
CA ILE A 13 4.04 13.24 -3.16
C ILE A 13 4.66 13.31 -1.76
N LEU A 14 5.99 13.46 -1.68
CA LEU A 14 6.74 13.45 -0.43
C LEU A 14 6.32 14.60 0.49
N GLN A 15 6.17 15.80 -0.06
CA GLN A 15 5.82 17.01 0.70
C GLN A 15 4.30 17.20 0.89
N GLY A 16 3.46 16.37 0.25
CA GLY A 16 2.00 16.53 0.30
C GLY A 16 1.52 17.80 -0.39
N LYS A 17 2.24 18.26 -1.42
CA LYS A 17 1.91 19.48 -2.17
C LYS A 17 1.05 19.16 -3.39
N GLY A 18 0.05 19.99 -3.63
CA GLY A 18 -0.86 19.85 -4.77
C GLY A 18 -1.60 18.50 -4.76
N ALA A 19 -2.08 18.07 -5.93
CA ALA A 19 -2.85 16.84 -6.09
C ALA A 19 -1.99 15.56 -6.28
N TRP A 20 -0.67 15.65 -6.05
CA TRP A 20 0.26 14.58 -6.42
C TRP A 20 0.10 13.32 -5.57
N ARG A 21 -0.10 13.48 -4.26
CA ARG A 21 -0.30 12.36 -3.33
C ARG A 21 -1.65 11.68 -3.55
N GLU A 22 -2.70 12.46 -3.72
CA GLU A 22 -4.02 11.95 -4.15
C GLU A 22 -3.91 11.17 -5.46
N GLY A 23 -3.21 11.72 -6.46
CA GLY A 23 -2.97 11.03 -7.73
C GLY A 23 -2.20 9.71 -7.57
N ALA A 24 -1.26 9.62 -6.63
CA ALA A 24 -0.56 8.38 -6.30
C ALA A 24 -1.50 7.34 -5.66
N MET A 25 -2.34 7.75 -4.70
CA MET A 25 -3.34 6.87 -4.08
C MET A 25 -4.36 6.39 -5.11
N LEU A 26 -4.86 7.30 -5.96
CA LEU A 26 -5.78 6.97 -7.06
C LEU A 26 -5.15 5.96 -8.03
N TYR A 27 -3.87 6.11 -8.36
CA TYR A 27 -3.16 5.13 -9.18
C TYR A 27 -3.13 3.75 -8.53
N LEU A 28 -2.84 3.68 -7.22
CA LEU A 28 -2.87 2.43 -6.46
C LEU A 28 -4.28 1.80 -6.43
N ALA A 29 -5.33 2.62 -6.30
CA ALA A 29 -6.73 2.20 -6.26
C ALA A 29 -7.21 1.64 -7.62
N LEU A 30 -6.92 2.36 -8.70
CA LEU A 30 -7.31 1.96 -10.05
C LEU A 30 -6.50 0.76 -10.54
N SER A 31 -5.24 0.65 -10.14
CA SER A 31 -4.28 -0.39 -10.55
C SER A 31 -4.28 -0.62 -12.08
N PRO A 32 -4.10 0.45 -12.89
CA PRO A 32 -4.16 0.39 -14.34
C PRO A 32 -3.12 -0.58 -14.93
N ARG A 33 -3.46 -1.22 -16.07
CA ARG A 33 -2.61 -2.22 -16.74
C ARG A 33 -2.13 -1.70 -18.09
N PHE A 34 -0.87 -1.27 -18.13
CA PHE A 34 -0.16 -0.82 -19.34
C PHE A 34 1.35 -1.06 -19.16
N HIS A 35 2.14 -0.85 -20.21
CA HIS A 35 3.60 -1.00 -20.17
C HIS A 35 4.23 -0.17 -19.03
N ARG A 36 5.00 -0.82 -18.16
CA ARG A 36 5.63 -0.25 -16.94
C ARG A 36 4.68 0.15 -15.80
N SER A 37 3.40 -0.20 -15.87
CA SER A 37 2.44 0.08 -14.80
C SER A 37 2.86 -0.49 -13.44
N GLY A 38 3.45 -1.68 -13.41
CA GLY A 38 3.98 -2.29 -12.20
C GLY A 38 5.17 -1.55 -11.61
N TYR A 39 6.11 -1.08 -12.44
CA TYR A 39 7.24 -0.27 -11.97
C TYR A 39 6.78 1.06 -11.38
N LEU A 40 5.76 1.68 -11.99
CA LEU A 40 5.18 2.91 -11.43
C LEU A 40 4.52 2.62 -10.08
N ARG A 41 3.75 1.54 -9.96
CA ARG A 41 3.15 1.14 -8.67
C ARG A 41 4.22 0.95 -7.60
N ASP A 42 5.27 0.19 -7.91
CA ASP A 42 6.38 -0.06 -6.99
C ASP A 42 7.01 1.25 -6.51
N ARG A 43 7.26 2.20 -7.43
CA ARG A 43 7.79 3.53 -7.11
C ARG A 43 6.84 4.31 -6.21
N LEU A 44 5.54 4.31 -6.51
CA LEU A 44 4.54 5.03 -5.72
C LEU A 44 4.38 4.44 -4.32
N CYS A 45 4.40 3.11 -4.18
CA CYS A 45 4.39 2.48 -2.86
C CYS A 45 5.62 2.88 -2.04
N HIS A 46 6.80 2.97 -2.67
CA HIS A 46 8.01 3.42 -2.00
C HIS A 46 7.90 4.87 -1.51
N LEU A 47 7.39 5.78 -2.36
CA LEU A 47 7.20 7.19 -1.99
C LEU A 47 6.16 7.37 -0.87
N LEU A 48 5.00 6.71 -0.99
CA LEU A 48 3.94 6.78 0.02
C LEU A 48 4.36 6.19 1.38
N LYS A 49 5.30 5.24 1.38
CA LYS A 49 5.88 4.70 2.62
C LYS A 49 6.74 5.75 3.36
N GLN A 50 7.35 6.68 2.63
CA GLN A 50 8.22 7.73 3.16
C GLN A 50 7.46 9.00 3.61
N CYS A 51 6.18 9.12 3.23
CA CYS A 51 5.39 10.31 3.52
C CYS A 51 4.83 10.28 4.94
N GLU A 52 4.76 11.41 5.65
CA GLU A 52 3.84 11.50 6.78
C GLU A 52 2.42 11.72 6.24
N LEU A 53 1.65 10.63 6.18
CA LEU A 53 0.26 10.66 5.71
C LEU A 53 -0.66 11.22 6.80
N SER A 54 -1.63 12.05 6.40
CA SER A 54 -2.72 12.48 7.28
C SER A 54 -3.61 11.31 7.67
N ARG A 55 -4.45 11.48 8.69
CA ARG A 55 -5.38 10.44 9.12
C ARG A 55 -6.27 9.94 7.97
N ASN A 56 -6.85 10.86 7.19
CA ASN A 56 -7.72 10.51 6.08
C ASN A 56 -6.98 9.73 4.99
N GLU A 57 -5.74 10.14 4.66
CA GLU A 57 -4.90 9.44 3.68
C GLU A 57 -4.53 8.02 4.16
N ARG A 58 -4.28 7.84 5.45
CA ARG A 58 -4.03 6.50 6.03
C ARG A 58 -5.27 5.62 5.93
N GLU A 59 -6.45 6.16 6.23
CA GLU A 59 -7.73 5.44 6.10
C GLU A 59 -7.99 5.02 4.65
N GLU A 60 -7.83 5.94 3.70
CA GLU A 60 -7.98 5.67 2.27
C GLU A 60 -6.98 4.63 1.77
N LEU A 61 -5.70 4.79 2.11
CA LEU A 61 -4.65 3.87 1.71
C LEU A 61 -4.92 2.43 2.20
N ARG A 62 -5.35 2.28 3.45
CA ARG A 62 -5.70 0.96 4.02
C ARG A 62 -6.88 0.34 3.27
N ALA A 63 -7.90 1.12 2.93
CA ALA A 63 -9.01 0.65 2.12
C ALA A 63 -8.54 0.17 0.73
N ILE A 64 -7.66 0.93 0.08
CA ILE A 64 -7.06 0.54 -1.21
C ILE A 64 -6.31 -0.78 -1.08
N LEU A 65 -5.46 -0.94 -0.06
CA LEU A 65 -4.68 -2.15 0.15
C LEU A 65 -5.56 -3.38 0.40
N LEU A 66 -6.66 -3.26 1.16
CA LEU A 66 -7.63 -4.34 1.32
C LEU A 66 -8.27 -4.77 -0.01
N GLN A 67 -8.58 -3.81 -0.90
CA GLN A 67 -9.11 -4.13 -2.22
C GLN A 67 -8.11 -4.96 -3.06
N THR A 68 -6.80 -4.75 -2.88
CA THR A 68 -5.76 -5.53 -3.58
C THR A 68 -5.67 -6.99 -3.14
N LEU A 69 -6.17 -7.30 -1.93
CA LEU A 69 -6.21 -8.67 -1.41
C LEU A 69 -7.34 -9.47 -2.05
N VAL A 70 -8.50 -8.83 -2.24
CA VAL A 70 -9.76 -9.54 -2.59
C VAL A 70 -10.10 -9.46 -4.07
N ARG A 71 -9.99 -8.28 -4.69
CA ARG A 71 -10.62 -8.02 -5.99
C ARG A 71 -9.64 -7.85 -7.14
N ARG A 72 -8.51 -7.18 -6.88
CA ARG A 72 -7.61 -6.73 -7.95
C ARG A 72 -6.17 -7.01 -7.59
N PRO A 73 -5.53 -8.04 -8.17
CA PRO A 73 -4.11 -8.22 -8.02
C PRO A 73 -3.37 -6.95 -8.42
N SER A 74 -2.48 -6.51 -7.54
CA SER A 74 -1.48 -5.47 -7.80
C SER A 74 -0.76 -5.74 -9.12
N THR A 75 -0.62 -4.69 -9.93
CA THR A 75 0.18 -4.72 -11.17
C THR A 75 1.68 -4.66 -10.91
N GLY A 76 2.08 -4.29 -9.69
CA GLY A 76 3.47 -4.27 -9.22
C GLY A 76 3.84 -5.51 -8.42
N ARG A 77 5.02 -5.48 -7.81
CA ARG A 77 5.45 -6.54 -6.91
C ARG A 77 4.72 -6.38 -5.58
N PHE A 78 3.91 -7.38 -5.24
CA PHE A 78 3.08 -7.36 -4.02
C PHE A 78 3.85 -7.10 -2.74
N ARG A 79 5.15 -7.43 -2.69
CA ARG A 79 6.03 -7.09 -1.55
C ARG A 79 6.01 -5.60 -1.18
N HIS A 80 5.88 -4.71 -2.16
CA HIS A 80 5.84 -3.26 -1.92
C HIS A 80 4.50 -2.83 -1.33
N ASP A 81 3.41 -3.49 -1.72
CA ASP A 81 2.10 -3.31 -1.07
C ASP A 81 2.17 -3.78 0.40
N CYS A 82 2.81 -4.93 0.68
CA CYS A 82 2.99 -5.41 2.05
C CYS A 82 3.85 -4.45 2.89
N GLN A 83 4.95 -3.94 2.35
CA GLN A 83 5.81 -2.99 3.06
C GLN A 83 5.12 -1.65 3.34
N LEU A 84 4.27 -1.21 2.41
CA LEU A 84 3.45 -0.02 2.60
C LEU A 84 2.36 -0.26 3.65
N ALA A 85 1.69 -1.41 3.60
CA ALA A 85 0.71 -1.84 4.59
C ALA A 85 1.29 -1.87 6.00
N ALA A 86 2.46 -2.46 6.17
CA ALA A 86 3.14 -2.55 7.48
C ALA A 86 3.51 -1.19 8.07
N ARG A 87 3.86 -0.20 7.24
CA ARG A 87 4.18 1.16 7.72
C ARG A 87 2.96 1.89 8.28
N TRP A 88 1.79 1.67 7.67
CA TRP A 88 0.55 2.41 7.97
C TRP A 88 -0.54 1.54 8.59
N ALA A 89 -0.18 0.38 9.13
CA ALA A 89 -1.11 -0.51 9.80
C ALA A 89 -1.64 0.12 11.09
N ASP A 90 -2.87 -0.24 11.42
CA ASP A 90 -3.46 -0.04 12.74
C ASP A 90 -4.25 -1.31 13.11
N ASP A 91 -4.71 -1.38 14.35
CA ASP A 91 -5.38 -2.57 14.88
C ASP A 91 -6.59 -2.99 14.03
N ALA A 92 -7.38 -2.01 13.56
CA ALA A 92 -8.57 -2.27 12.76
C ALA A 92 -8.22 -2.90 11.40
N PHE A 93 -7.20 -2.36 10.72
CA PHE A 93 -6.73 -2.91 9.46
C PHE A 93 -6.05 -4.27 9.64
N THR A 94 -5.21 -4.43 10.66
CA THR A 94 -4.54 -5.71 10.97
C THR A 94 -5.56 -6.80 11.27
N ALA A 95 -6.60 -6.50 12.07
CA ALA A 95 -7.70 -7.42 12.31
C ALA A 95 -8.40 -7.84 11.01
N ARG A 96 -8.66 -6.90 10.11
CA ARG A 96 -9.30 -7.20 8.83
C ARG A 96 -8.42 -8.05 7.91
N VAL A 97 -7.11 -7.81 7.86
CA VAL A 97 -6.18 -8.65 7.10
C VAL A 97 -6.14 -10.06 7.69
N ARG A 98 -6.15 -10.20 9.02
CA ARG A 98 -6.19 -11.50 9.72
C ARG A 98 -7.46 -12.29 9.39
N GLU A 99 -8.63 -11.65 9.38
CA GLU A 99 -9.88 -12.28 8.94
C GLU A 99 -9.79 -12.79 7.49
N LEU A 100 -9.20 -12.00 6.59
CA LEU A 100 -9.01 -12.40 5.20
C LEU A 100 -8.05 -13.59 5.06
N ALA A 101 -7.03 -13.70 5.91
CA ALA A 101 -6.11 -14.83 5.95
C ALA A 101 -6.76 -16.14 6.43
N MET A 102 -7.90 -16.06 7.12
CA MET A 102 -8.66 -17.25 7.57
C MET A 102 -9.70 -17.73 6.55
N ARG A 103 -9.88 -17.05 5.42
CA ARG A 103 -10.86 -17.45 4.40
C ARG A 103 -10.49 -18.75 3.71
N LYS A 104 -11.50 -19.49 3.25
CA LYS A 104 -11.33 -20.71 2.44
C LYS A 104 -10.81 -20.43 1.02
N ASP A 105 -10.99 -19.19 0.53
CA ASP A 105 -10.45 -18.76 -0.76
C ASP A 105 -8.92 -18.70 -0.73
N GLY A 106 -8.26 -19.68 -1.37
CA GLY A 106 -6.80 -19.81 -1.36
C GLY A 106 -6.06 -18.59 -1.89
N TRP A 107 -6.64 -17.87 -2.85
CA TRP A 107 -6.06 -16.66 -3.41
C TRP A 107 -6.02 -15.52 -2.37
N THR A 108 -7.18 -15.13 -1.84
CA THR A 108 -7.27 -14.07 -0.82
C THR A 108 -6.49 -14.46 0.42
N ARG A 109 -6.63 -15.70 0.88
CA ARG A 109 -5.92 -16.24 2.04
C ARG A 109 -4.41 -16.08 1.91
N GLY A 110 -3.83 -16.58 0.82
CA GLY A 110 -2.38 -16.56 0.63
C GLY A 110 -1.79 -15.15 0.47
N ARG A 111 -2.56 -14.19 -0.04
CA ARG A 111 -2.13 -12.78 -0.10
C ARG A 111 -2.27 -12.09 1.25
N ALA A 112 -3.39 -12.29 1.92
CA ALA A 112 -3.64 -11.73 3.25
C ALA A 112 -2.60 -12.23 4.26
N GLN A 113 -2.27 -13.53 4.25
CA GLN A 113 -1.23 -14.08 5.12
C GLN A 113 0.12 -13.40 4.86
N ARG A 114 0.55 -13.29 3.59
CA ARG A 114 1.81 -12.60 3.24
C ARG A 114 1.86 -11.14 3.65
N MET A 115 0.72 -10.45 3.67
CA MET A 115 0.65 -9.07 4.16
C MET A 115 0.70 -9.03 5.68
N LEU A 116 -0.04 -9.91 6.36
CA LEU A 116 -0.07 -10.04 7.81
C LEU A 116 1.32 -10.35 8.37
N ASP A 117 2.05 -11.27 7.76
CA ASP A 117 3.40 -11.64 8.20
C ASP A 117 4.34 -10.42 8.24
N VAL A 118 4.24 -9.52 7.25
CA VAL A 118 5.07 -8.30 7.20
C VAL A 118 4.61 -7.26 8.21
N ILE A 119 3.31 -7.14 8.45
CA ILE A 119 2.75 -6.25 9.48
C ILE A 119 3.25 -6.68 10.86
N GLU A 120 3.07 -7.96 11.21
CA GLU A 120 3.45 -8.50 12.52
C GLU A 120 4.98 -8.50 12.73
N GLN A 121 5.77 -8.71 11.67
CA GLN A 121 7.23 -8.53 11.74
C GLN A 121 7.62 -7.08 12.02
N ASN A 122 6.96 -6.12 11.38
CA ASN A 122 7.23 -4.70 11.61
C ASN A 122 6.85 -4.30 13.05
N GLU A 123 5.68 -4.69 13.55
CA GLU A 123 5.27 -4.40 14.95
C GLU A 123 6.28 -4.91 15.99
N LYS A 124 6.85 -6.10 15.78
CA LYS A 124 7.89 -6.68 16.66
C LYS A 124 9.18 -5.86 16.66
N LEU A 125 9.60 -5.35 15.51
CA LEU A 125 10.80 -4.51 15.42
C LEU A 125 10.63 -3.22 16.22
N TRP A 126 9.48 -2.56 16.09
CA TRP A 126 9.19 -1.32 16.83
C TRP A 126 9.04 -1.53 18.34
N SER A 127 8.48 -2.67 18.75
CA SER A 127 8.32 -3.03 20.16
C SER A 127 9.64 -3.37 20.85
N ASN A 128 10.68 -3.76 20.10
CA ASN A 128 12.00 -4.07 20.64
C ASN A 128 12.94 -2.85 20.69
N GLU A 129 12.57 -1.74 20.02
CA GLU A 129 13.33 -0.49 19.98
C GLU A 129 12.80 0.57 20.97
N SER A 130 11.66 0.30 21.63
CA SER A 130 11.01 1.16 22.63
C SER A 130 11.27 0.67 24.06
#